data_AF-A0A068Y2K3-F1
#
_entry.id   AF-A0A068Y2K3-F1
#
_cell.length_a   1.000
_cell.length_b   1.000
_cell.length_c   1.000
_cell.angle_alpha   90.00
_cell.angle_beta   90.00
_cell.angle_gamma   90.00
#
_symmetry.space_group_name_H-M   'P 1'
#
loop_
_entity.id
_entity.type
_entity.pdbx_description
1 polymer ?
#
loop_
_entity_poly.entity_id
_entity_poly.type
_entity_poly.pdbx_seq_one_letter_code
_entity_poly.pdbx_strand_id
1 'polypeptide(L)'
;MKVRPAARRRPRGCGGSAIDRCLVQLKRMVPTVRGHARIKKLELLQHVIDYIQDLELTLAEDHLRMSSVSNSSPSTQRNVLTQACPDSK
;
A
#
# COMPACT_ATOMS: atom_id res chain seq x y z
N MET A 1 -23.82 -20.84 -56.02
CA MET A 1 -23.65 -20.68 -54.56
C MET A 1 -22.79 -19.44 -54.31
N LYS A 2 -23.33 -18.41 -53.63
CA LYS A 2 -22.67 -17.11 -53.47
C LYS A 2 -22.15 -16.98 -52.05
N VAL A 3 -20.84 -17.14 -51.89
CA VAL A 3 -20.16 -17.14 -50.59
C VAL A 3 -20.16 -15.70 -50.04
N ARG A 4 -20.79 -15.49 -48.89
CA ARG A 4 -20.77 -14.20 -48.18
C ARG A 4 -19.44 -14.05 -47.45
N PRO A 5 -18.75 -12.90 -47.51
CA PRO A 5 -17.51 -12.72 -46.76
C PRO A 5 -17.85 -12.51 -45.28
N ALA A 6 -17.20 -13.29 -44.41
CA ALA A 6 -17.23 -13.07 -42.98
C ALA A 6 -16.53 -11.73 -42.67
N ALA A 7 -17.32 -10.75 -42.24
CA ALA A 7 -16.80 -9.49 -41.72
C ALA A 7 -15.94 -9.80 -40.49
N ARG A 8 -14.61 -9.82 -40.68
CA ARG A 8 -13.63 -9.83 -39.59
C ARG A 8 -13.85 -8.57 -38.76
N ARG A 9 -14.62 -8.67 -37.67
CA ARG A 9 -14.67 -7.63 -36.65
C ARG A 9 -13.28 -7.54 -36.04
N ARG A 10 -12.53 -6.51 -36.44
CA ARG A 10 -11.25 -6.18 -35.81
C ARG A 10 -11.49 -5.97 -34.32
N PRO A 11 -10.66 -6.54 -33.43
CA PRO A 11 -10.68 -6.13 -32.03
C PRO A 11 -10.32 -4.64 -32.03
N ARG A 12 -11.21 -3.82 -31.48
CA ARG A 12 -10.98 -2.39 -31.32
C ARG A 12 -9.76 -2.25 -30.41
N GLY A 13 -8.62 -1.93 -31.02
CA GLY A 13 -7.39 -1.62 -30.31
C GLY A 13 -7.67 -0.50 -29.32
N CYS A 14 -7.20 -0.70 -28.09
CA CYS A 14 -7.37 0.22 -26.97
C CYS A 14 -6.58 1.50 -27.24
N GLY A 15 -7.18 2.47 -27.92
CA GLY A 15 -6.62 3.79 -28.21
C GLY A 15 -6.69 4.74 -27.02
N GLY A 16 -6.26 4.28 -25.84
CA GLY A 16 -6.17 5.11 -24.64
C GLY A 16 -4.78 5.74 -24.52
N SER A 17 -4.72 7.00 -24.08
CA SER A 17 -3.46 7.65 -23.73
C SER A 17 -2.72 6.87 -22.63
N ALA A 18 -1.43 7.14 -22.43
CA ALA A 18 -0.69 6.55 -21.30
C ALA A 18 -1.38 6.83 -19.94
N ILE A 19 -2.00 8.01 -19.82
CA ILE A 19 -2.76 8.42 -18.64
C ILE A 19 -4.02 7.57 -18.48
N ASP A 20 -4.77 7.29 -19.55
CA ASP A 20 -5.96 6.44 -19.45
C ASP A 20 -5.61 5.01 -19.04
N ARG A 21 -4.46 4.48 -19.49
CA ARG A 21 -3.94 3.19 -19.01
C ARG A 21 -3.59 3.24 -17.53
N CYS A 22 -2.97 4.32 -17.08
CA CYS A 22 -2.66 4.53 -15.66
C CYS A 22 -3.94 4.56 -14.82
N LEU A 23 -4.97 5.30 -15.24
CA LEU A 23 -6.26 5.36 -14.53
C LEU A 23 -6.95 4.00 -14.46
N VAL A 24 -6.89 3.20 -15.53
CA VAL A 24 -7.40 1.81 -15.52
C VAL A 24 -6.62 0.94 -14.53
N GLN A 25 -5.31 1.12 -14.44
CA GLN A 25 -4.48 0.38 -13.51
C GLN A 25 -4.76 0.79 -12.05
N LEU A 26 -4.86 2.08 -11.77
CA LEU A 26 -5.23 2.60 -10.44
C LEU A 26 -6.57 2.02 -9.98
N LYS A 27 -7.57 1.96 -10.86
CA LYS A 27 -8.88 1.38 -10.55
C LYS A 27 -8.85 -0.11 -10.19
N ARG A 28 -7.83 -0.85 -10.64
CA ARG A 28 -7.64 -2.28 -10.28
C ARG A 28 -6.95 -2.45 -8.94
N MET A 29 -6.08 -1.50 -8.56
CA MET A 29 -5.27 -1.57 -7.34
C MET A 29 -6.01 -1.03 -6.11
N VAL A 30 -6.82 0.02 -6.29
CA VAL A 30 -7.51 0.68 -5.17
C VAL A 30 -8.75 -0.14 -4.74
N PRO A 31 -8.80 -0.65 -3.49
CA PRO A 31 -9.87 -1.55 -3.03
C PRO A 31 -11.27 -0.96 -3.09
N THR A 32 -11.41 0.33 -2.75
CA THR A 32 -12.70 1.05 -2.65
C THR A 32 -13.38 1.28 -4.00
N VAL A 33 -12.64 1.26 -5.10
CA VAL A 33 -13.16 1.53 -6.46
C VAL A 33 -13.14 0.30 -7.36
N ARG A 34 -12.56 -0.82 -6.88
CA ARG A 34 -12.47 -2.06 -7.63
C ARG A 34 -13.88 -2.61 -7.88
N GLY A 35 -14.29 -2.67 -9.15
CA GLY A 35 -15.61 -3.17 -9.56
C GLY A 35 -16.65 -2.09 -9.89
N HIS A 36 -16.38 -0.81 -9.61
CA HIS A 36 -17.27 0.26 -10.05
C HIS A 36 -17.28 0.37 -11.57
N ALA A 37 -18.45 0.37 -12.21
CA ALA A 37 -18.53 0.43 -13.68
C ALA A 37 -18.07 1.79 -14.22
N ARG A 38 -18.47 2.88 -13.57
CA ARG A 38 -18.16 4.27 -13.96
C ARG A 38 -17.80 5.06 -12.71
N ILE A 39 -16.67 5.77 -12.78
CA ILE A 39 -16.16 6.63 -11.71
C ILE A 39 -15.58 7.88 -12.37
N LYS A 40 -15.74 9.06 -11.76
CA LYS A 40 -15.15 10.28 -12.30
C LYS A 40 -13.63 10.27 -12.08
N LYS A 41 -12.85 10.94 -12.95
CA LYS A 41 -11.39 11.01 -12.81
C LYS A 41 -10.98 11.57 -11.44
N LEU A 42 -11.63 12.64 -10.99
CA LEU A 42 -11.37 13.27 -9.69
C LEU A 42 -11.68 12.31 -8.53
N GLU A 43 -12.82 11.64 -8.57
CA GLU A 43 -13.27 10.68 -7.56
C GLU A 43 -12.29 9.50 -7.46
N LEU A 44 -11.82 8.97 -8.59
CA LEU A 44 -10.76 7.97 -8.62
C LEU A 44 -9.47 8.47 -7.95
N LEU A 45 -9.05 9.71 -8.23
CA LEU A 45 -7.85 10.28 -7.62
C LEU A 45 -7.99 10.47 -6.11
N GLN A 46 -9.18 10.85 -5.64
CA GLN A 46 -9.46 10.94 -4.20
C GLN A 46 -9.30 9.57 -3.53
N HIS A 47 -9.91 8.51 -4.09
CA HIS A 47 -9.75 7.17 -3.54
C HIS A 47 -8.30 6.65 -3.59
N VAL A 48 -7.50 7.07 -4.57
CA VAL A 48 -6.06 6.75 -4.61
C VAL A 48 -5.32 7.44 -3.47
N ILE A 49 -5.63 8.72 -3.22
CA ILE A 49 -5.04 9.49 -2.12
C ILE A 49 -5.40 8.86 -0.76
N ASP A 50 -6.67 8.51 -0.55
CA ASP A 50 -7.11 7.85 0.68
C ASP A 50 -6.40 6.50 0.86
N TYR A 51 -6.32 5.68 -0.19
CA TYR A 51 -5.67 4.38 -0.11
C TYR A 51 -4.17 4.46 0.17
N ILE A 52 -3.46 5.44 -0.41
CA ILE A 52 -2.03 5.64 -0.11
C ILE A 52 -1.85 6.01 1.36
N GLN A 53 -2.67 6.93 1.89
CA GLN A 53 -2.60 7.33 3.30
C GLN A 53 -2.88 6.16 4.24
N ASP A 54 -3.90 5.34 3.95
CA ASP A 54 -4.22 4.14 4.75
C ASP A 54 -3.05 3.14 4.77
N LEU A 55 -2.41 2.93 3.61
CA LEU A 55 -1.23 2.06 3.50
C LEU A 55 -0.03 2.61 4.27
N GLU A 56 0.24 3.91 4.17
CA GLU A 56 1.33 4.57 4.88
C GLU A 56 1.17 4.42 6.40
N LEU A 57 -0.04 4.62 6.93
CA LEU A 57 -0.35 4.43 8.35
C LEU A 57 -0.15 2.98 8.78
N THR A 58 -0.71 2.03 8.02
CA THR A 58 -0.60 0.59 8.33
C THR A 58 0.86 0.14 8.37
N LEU A 59 1.65 0.56 7.38
CA LEU A 59 3.07 0.19 7.28
C LEU A 59 3.93 0.88 8.36
N ALA A 60 3.59 2.10 8.77
CA ALA A 60 4.28 2.80 9.85
C ALA A 60 4.08 2.09 11.20
N GLU A 61 2.86 1.64 11.49
CA GLU A 61 2.57 0.88 12.72
C GLU A 61 3.35 -0.45 12.76
N ASP A 62 3.38 -1.20 11.66
CA ASP A 62 4.15 -2.45 11.56
C ASP A 62 5.65 -2.24 11.83
N HIS A 63 6.23 -1.17 11.29
CA HIS A 63 7.63 -0.84 11.53
C HIS A 63 7.92 -0.50 13.00
N LEU A 64 7.01 0.19 13.68
CA LEU A 64 7.10 0.46 15.12
C LEU A 64 6.99 -0.83 15.95
N ARG A 65 6.14 -1.78 15.53
CA ARG A 65 6.03 -3.09 16.20
C ARG A 65 7.27 -3.94 16.01
N MET A 66 7.85 -3.96 14.81
CA MET A 66 9.08 -4.72 14.50
C MET A 66 10.34 -4.14 15.16
N SER A 67 10.43 -2.81 15.28
CA SER A 67 11.54 -2.17 16.00
C SER A 67 11.46 -2.39 17.52
N SER A 68 10.25 -2.43 18.09
CA SER A 68 10.05 -2.71 19.53
C SER A 68 10.50 -4.13 19.93
N VAL A 69 10.26 -5.14 19.08
CA VAL A 69 10.70 -6.53 19.36
C VAL A 69 12.21 -6.76 19.15
N SER A 70 12.89 -5.85 18.44
CA SER A 70 14.34 -5.94 18.20
C SER A 70 15.17 -5.35 19.35
N ASN A 71 14.54 -4.59 20.25
CA ASN A 71 15.21 -3.92 21.37
C ASN A 71 15.05 -4.66 22.72
N SER A 72 14.38 -5.80 22.74
CA SER A 72 14.34 -6.71 23.90
C SER A 72 15.42 -7.78 23.79
N SER A 73 16.68 -7.37 23.89
CA SER A 73 17.74 -8.31 24.31
C SER A 73 17.46 -8.75 25.75
N PRO A 74 17.28 -10.05 26.04
CA PRO A 74 17.21 -10.54 27.41
C PRO A 74 18.64 -10.65 27.95
N SER A 75 19.31 -9.52 28.22
CA SER A 75 20.57 -9.55 28.96
C SER A 75 20.26 -9.61 30.45
N THR A 76 20.03 -10.84 30.90
CA THR A 76 20.42 -11.41 32.19
C THR A 76 20.69 -10.42 33.33
N GLN A 77 19.78 -10.45 34.30
CA GLN A 77 20.00 -10.07 35.69
C GLN A 77 21.38 -10.50 36.19
N ARG A 78 22.16 -9.55 36.75
CA ARG A 78 22.90 -9.68 38.03
C ARG A 78 23.89 -8.52 38.17
N ASN A 79 23.48 -7.47 38.88
CA ASN A 79 24.40 -6.83 39.82
C ASN A 79 23.63 -6.07 40.91
N VAL A 80 23.06 -6.83 41.85
CA VAL A 80 22.77 -6.33 43.20
C VAL A 80 23.92 -6.85 44.05
N LEU A 81 24.88 -5.99 44.39
CA LEU A 81 25.66 -5.97 45.63
C LEU A 81 27.00 -5.23 45.40
N THR A 82 27.11 -4.01 45.93
CA THR A 82 28.25 -3.47 46.70
C THR A 82 27.94 -1.98 46.92
N GLN A 83 27.39 -1.56 48.06
CA GLN A 83 28.09 -1.24 49.31
C GLN A 83 29.35 -0.39 49.09
N ALA A 84 29.23 0.93 49.32
CA ALA A 84 29.89 1.63 50.42
C ALA A 84 29.69 3.16 50.27
N CYS A 85 29.16 3.81 51.32
CA CYS A 85 29.41 5.24 51.56
C CYS A 85 30.92 5.46 51.78
N PRO A 86 31.41 6.69 51.58
CA PRO A 86 31.67 7.48 52.79
C PRO A 86 31.21 8.94 52.70
N ASP A 87 30.80 9.38 53.88
CA ASP A 87 30.67 10.75 54.38
C ASP A 87 32.03 11.51 54.42
N SER A 88 31.95 12.82 54.60
CA SER A 88 33.01 13.81 54.90
C SER A 88 33.55 14.60 53.69
N LYS A 89 33.68 15.93 53.73
CA LYS A 89 33.46 16.96 54.76
C LYS A 89 33.32 18.31 54.04
#